data_AF-A0AAW4L4V1-F1
#
_entry.id   AF-A0AAW4L4V1-F1
#
_cell.length_a   1.000
_cell.length_b   1.000
_cell.length_c   1.000
_cell.angle_alpha   90.00
_cell.angle_beta   90.00
_cell.angle_gamma   90.00
#
_symmetry.space_group_name_H-M   'P 1'
#
loop_
_entity.id
_entity.type
_entity.pdbx_description
1 polymer ?
#
loop_
_entity_poly.entity_id
_entity_poly.type
_entity_poly.pdbx_seq_one_letter_code
_entity_poly.pdbx_strand_id
1 'polypeptide(L)'
;MQIRNSTGHIVTLDDSAMTIAIGDDQGDAIVFDARNRTLTVDVQQGVAITVTGGNVTINAPHGVTIKSDTTRIEGDNITLQGKNVTVTGDTVTLGAAAAAALVKESLIDIFNDHQHRDQYGVFTAKPNLTGTKGVHSTTKARGA
;
A
#
# COMPACT_ATOMS: atom_id res chain seq x y z
N MET A 1 4.25 -39.75 12.17
CA MET A 1 2.90 -40.18 12.62
C MET A 1 1.86 -39.51 11.74
N GLN A 2 0.79 -40.23 11.40
CA GLN A 2 -0.37 -39.63 10.71
C GLN A 2 -1.66 -40.02 11.43
N ILE A 3 -2.57 -39.05 11.55
CA ILE A 3 -3.95 -39.25 11.99
C ILE A 3 -4.83 -38.82 10.83
N ARG A 4 -5.74 -39.69 10.40
CA ARG A 4 -6.62 -39.45 9.25
C ARG A 4 -8.06 -39.70 9.65
N ASN A 5 -8.98 -38.87 9.17
CA ASN A 5 -10.40 -39.15 9.31
C ASN A 5 -10.99 -39.71 8.00
N SER A 6 -12.25 -40.12 8.03
CA SER A 6 -12.95 -40.67 6.86
C SER A 6 -13.33 -39.63 5.80
N THR A 7 -13.14 -38.33 6.08
CA THR A 7 -13.53 -37.22 5.20
C THR A 7 -12.33 -36.58 4.49
N GLY A 8 -11.14 -37.18 4.57
CA GLY A 8 -9.96 -36.72 3.82
C GLY A 8 -9.04 -35.76 4.59
N HIS A 9 -9.35 -35.40 5.83
CA HIS A 9 -8.47 -34.56 6.66
C HIS A 9 -7.33 -35.38 7.29
N ILE A 10 -6.13 -34.80 7.31
CA ILE A 10 -4.90 -35.45 7.76
C ILE A 10 -4.15 -34.51 8.71
N VAL A 11 -3.72 -35.06 9.83
CA VAL A 11 -2.68 -34.47 10.69
C VAL A 11 -1.41 -35.30 10.53
N THR A 12 -0.30 -34.66 10.17
CA THR A 12 1.01 -35.29 9.97
C THR A 12 2.03 -34.70 10.94
N LEU A 13 2.77 -35.56 11.64
CA LEU A 13 4.00 -35.21 12.34
C LEU A 13 5.12 -36.00 11.68
N ASP A 14 6.01 -35.33 10.96
CA ASP A 14 7.10 -35.94 10.21
C ASP A 14 8.44 -35.41 10.73
N ASP A 15 9.14 -36.22 11.51
CA ASP A 15 10.45 -35.89 12.08
C ASP A 15 11.55 -35.84 10.99
N SER A 16 11.43 -36.68 9.95
CA SER A 16 12.41 -36.71 8.85
C SER A 16 12.33 -35.45 7.98
N ALA A 17 11.11 -34.97 7.74
CA ALA A 17 10.87 -33.68 7.09
C ALA A 17 11.02 -32.48 8.04
N MET A 18 10.97 -32.71 9.36
CA MET A 18 10.89 -31.68 10.41
C MET A 18 9.62 -30.81 10.29
N THR A 19 8.49 -31.45 9.95
CA THR A 19 7.22 -30.76 9.70
C THR A 19 6.10 -31.25 10.60
N ILE A 20 5.21 -30.33 10.93
CA ILE A 20 3.88 -30.61 11.48
C ILE A 20 2.88 -29.99 10.53
N ALA A 21 1.92 -30.77 10.04
CA ALA A 21 0.93 -30.32 9.07
C ALA A 21 -0.48 -30.77 9.45
N ILE A 22 -1.45 -29.89 9.20
CA ILE A 22 -2.88 -30.19 9.21
C ILE A 22 -3.39 -29.81 7.82
N GLY A 23 -4.06 -30.71 7.11
CA GLY A 23 -4.62 -30.38 5.81
C GLY A 23 -5.70 -31.34 5.36
N ASP A 24 -6.16 -31.14 4.14
CA ASP A 24 -7.17 -31.99 3.50
C ASP A 24 -6.73 -32.50 2.11
N ASP A 25 -7.61 -33.25 1.47
CA ASP A 25 -7.38 -33.78 0.12
C ASP A 25 -7.62 -32.75 -1.00
N GLN A 26 -8.17 -31.59 -0.63
CA GLN A 26 -8.39 -30.44 -1.51
C GLN A 26 -7.13 -29.57 -1.62
N GLY A 27 -6.19 -29.71 -0.68
CA GLY A 27 -4.93 -28.97 -0.68
C GLY A 27 -4.92 -27.78 0.28
N ASP A 28 -5.96 -27.60 1.09
CA ASP A 28 -5.91 -26.67 2.22
C ASP A 28 -4.95 -27.25 3.27
N ALA A 29 -4.01 -26.42 3.74
CA ALA A 29 -3.00 -26.86 4.69
C ALA A 29 -2.52 -25.74 5.62
N ILE A 30 -2.29 -26.12 6.87
CA ILE A 30 -1.48 -25.38 7.83
C ILE A 30 -0.21 -26.20 8.06
N VAL A 31 0.95 -25.63 7.74
CA VAL A 31 2.24 -26.31 7.82
C VAL A 31 3.21 -25.50 8.67
N PHE A 32 3.72 -26.12 9.72
CA PHE A 32 4.91 -25.68 10.42
C PHE A 32 6.11 -26.50 9.92
N ASP A 33 7.09 -25.83 9.33
CA ASP A 33 8.32 -26.42 8.83
C ASP A 33 9.51 -25.86 9.62
N ALA A 34 10.03 -26.67 10.53
CA ALA A 34 11.15 -26.25 11.38
C ALA A 34 12.47 -26.17 10.60
N ARG A 35 12.63 -26.95 9.53
CA ARG A 35 13.84 -26.95 8.69
C ARG A 35 13.96 -25.62 7.94
N ASN A 36 12.87 -25.16 7.37
CA ASN A 36 12.82 -23.89 6.64
C ASN A 36 12.44 -22.70 7.53
N ARG A 37 12.12 -22.95 8.81
CA ARG A 37 11.66 -21.96 9.79
C ARG A 37 10.45 -21.19 9.29
N THR A 38 9.49 -21.91 8.72
CA THR A 38 8.28 -21.34 8.15
C THR A 38 7.03 -21.80 8.87
N LEU A 39 6.04 -20.91 8.89
CA LEU A 39 4.65 -21.24 9.19
C LEU A 39 3.83 -20.79 7.98
N THR A 40 3.13 -21.72 7.35
CA THR A 40 2.31 -21.46 6.18
C THR A 40 0.87 -21.87 6.45
N VAL A 41 -0.06 -20.98 6.13
CA VAL A 41 -1.47 -21.30 5.93
C VAL A 41 -1.70 -21.14 4.44
N ASP A 42 -1.88 -22.26 3.74
CA ASP A 42 -2.19 -22.32 2.32
C ASP A 42 -3.63 -22.81 2.19
N VAL A 43 -4.43 -22.08 1.44
CA VAL A 43 -5.78 -22.51 1.08
C VAL A 43 -5.90 -22.50 -0.43
N GLN A 44 -6.81 -23.33 -0.94
CA GLN A 44 -7.03 -23.48 -2.37
C GLN A 44 -7.08 -22.13 -3.10
N GLN A 45 -6.65 -22.15 -4.36
CA GLN A 45 -6.56 -20.99 -5.26
C GLN A 45 -5.32 -20.10 -5.02
N GLY A 46 -4.30 -20.62 -4.33
CA GLY A 46 -3.00 -19.95 -4.19
C GLY A 46 -3.01 -18.78 -3.22
N VAL A 47 -3.95 -18.79 -2.28
CA VAL A 47 -3.98 -17.83 -1.18
C VAL A 47 -3.13 -18.39 -0.05
N ALA A 48 -2.04 -17.70 0.26
CA ALA A 48 -1.10 -18.15 1.28
C ALA A 48 -0.72 -17.03 2.24
N ILE A 49 -0.72 -17.33 3.53
CA ILE A 49 -0.08 -16.53 4.57
C ILE A 49 1.15 -17.30 5.02
N THR A 50 2.32 -16.70 4.84
CA THR A 50 3.60 -17.32 5.19
C THR A 50 4.37 -16.43 6.15
N VAL A 51 4.83 -17.01 7.25
CA VAL A 51 5.81 -16.40 8.15
C VAL A 51 7.15 -17.05 7.89
N THR A 52 8.19 -16.27 7.58
CA THR A 52 9.54 -16.80 7.32
C THR A 52 10.60 -15.80 7.73
N GLY A 53 11.52 -16.22 8.60
CA GLY A 53 12.67 -15.38 8.99
C GLY A 53 12.28 -14.01 9.59
N GLY A 54 11.12 -13.92 10.26
CA GLY A 54 10.59 -12.69 10.83
C GLY A 54 9.72 -11.85 9.89
N ASN A 55 9.61 -12.24 8.62
CA ASN A 55 8.72 -11.60 7.65
C ASN A 55 7.36 -12.29 7.63
N VAL A 56 6.31 -11.51 7.38
CA VAL A 56 4.96 -12.00 7.09
C VAL A 56 4.64 -11.63 5.65
N THR A 57 4.30 -12.63 4.84
CA THR A 57 3.89 -12.47 3.44
C THR A 57 2.46 -12.96 3.29
N ILE A 58 1.62 -12.16 2.65
CA ILE A 58 0.26 -12.56 2.23
C ILE A 58 0.25 -12.54 0.71
N ASN A 59 0.08 -13.71 0.10
CA ASN A 59 -0.14 -13.84 -1.33
C ASN A 59 -1.62 -14.11 -1.57
N ALA A 60 -2.29 -13.23 -2.32
CA ALA A 60 -3.72 -13.37 -2.62
C ALA A 60 -4.01 -12.82 -4.03
N PRO A 61 -4.19 -13.70 -5.04
CA PRO A 61 -4.39 -13.28 -6.44
C PRO A 61 -5.60 -12.36 -6.66
N HIS A 62 -6.61 -12.48 -5.80
CA HIS A 62 -7.85 -11.70 -5.87
C HIS A 62 -7.87 -10.49 -4.90
N GLY A 63 -6.74 -10.19 -4.25
CA GLY A 63 -6.58 -9.06 -3.35
C GLY A 63 -6.73 -9.40 -1.88
N VAL A 64 -6.42 -8.42 -1.04
CA VAL A 64 -6.48 -8.52 0.43
C VAL A 64 -7.38 -7.40 0.94
N THR A 65 -8.34 -7.74 1.81
CA THR A 65 -9.18 -6.76 2.50
C THR A 65 -8.86 -6.76 3.98
N ILE A 66 -8.54 -5.58 4.53
CA ILE A 66 -8.40 -5.36 5.97
C ILE A 66 -9.59 -4.53 6.42
N LYS A 67 -10.44 -5.09 7.29
CA LYS A 67 -11.60 -4.41 7.85
C LYS A 67 -11.46 -4.29 9.37
N SER A 68 -11.38 -3.06 9.86
CA SER A 68 -11.28 -2.75 11.27
C SER A 68 -11.76 -1.32 11.52
N ASP A 69 -12.08 -1.00 12.78
CA ASP A 69 -12.37 0.37 13.20
C ASP A 69 -11.10 1.24 13.20
N THR A 70 -9.94 0.62 13.42
CA THR A 70 -8.64 1.28 13.39
C THR A 70 -7.59 0.32 12.85
N THR A 71 -6.77 0.80 11.91
CA THR A 71 -5.57 0.10 11.42
C THR A 71 -4.36 1.00 11.63
N ARG A 72 -3.27 0.44 12.17
CA ARG A 72 -1.99 1.13 12.33
C ARG A 72 -0.91 0.35 11.60
N ILE A 73 -0.17 1.03 10.72
CA ILE A 73 0.98 0.48 10.00
C ILE A 73 2.16 1.37 10.35
N GLU A 74 3.23 0.77 10.86
CA GLU A 74 4.45 1.45 11.29
C GLU A 74 5.67 0.72 10.75
N GLY A 75 6.72 1.48 10.47
CA GLY A 75 8.02 0.97 10.07
C GLY A 75 8.91 2.14 9.65
N ASP A 76 10.21 1.90 9.61
CA ASP A 76 11.19 2.92 9.17
C ASP A 76 10.90 3.37 7.73
N ASN A 77 10.42 2.44 6.90
CA ASN A 77 9.96 2.70 5.54
C ASN A 77 8.65 1.94 5.28
N ILE A 78 7.66 2.64 4.73
CA ILE A 78 6.41 2.05 4.26
C ILE A 78 6.27 2.39 2.78
N THR A 79 6.15 1.35 1.94
CA THR A 79 6.00 1.51 0.50
C THR A 79 4.67 0.90 0.05
N LEU A 80 3.88 1.69 -0.68
CA LEU A 80 2.65 1.23 -1.32
C LEU A 80 2.86 1.25 -2.83
N GLN A 81 2.70 0.09 -3.47
CA GLN A 81 2.84 -0.06 -4.92
C GLN A 81 1.59 -0.68 -5.51
N GLY A 82 1.15 -0.12 -6.62
CA GLY A 82 0.00 -0.58 -7.37
C GLY A 82 -0.20 0.31 -8.58
N LYS A 83 -1.01 -0.15 -9.55
CA LYS A 83 -1.38 0.68 -10.71
C LYS A 83 -2.02 2.00 -10.27
N ASN A 84 -2.82 1.94 -9.21
CA ASN A 84 -3.44 3.09 -8.56
C ASN A 84 -3.29 2.95 -7.04
N VAL A 85 -3.08 4.06 -6.35
CA VAL A 85 -3.16 4.16 -4.88
C VAL A 85 -4.15 5.28 -4.56
N THR A 86 -5.22 4.92 -3.85
CA THR A 86 -6.27 5.87 -3.46
C THR A 86 -6.32 5.98 -1.95
N VAL A 87 -6.27 7.20 -1.43
CA VAL A 87 -6.43 7.50 0.00
C VAL A 87 -7.67 8.37 0.17
N THR A 88 -8.60 7.92 1.00
CA THR A 88 -9.84 8.63 1.30
C THR A 88 -9.98 8.80 2.81
N GLY A 89 -10.38 9.99 3.24
CA GLY A 89 -10.65 10.31 4.63
C GLY A 89 -10.78 11.82 4.82
N ASP A 90 -11.18 12.23 6.02
CA ASP A 90 -11.39 13.66 6.33
C ASP A 90 -10.07 14.44 6.32
N THR A 91 -8.96 13.79 6.69
CA THR A 91 -7.64 14.42 6.73
C THR A 91 -6.54 13.48 6.24
N VAL A 92 -5.57 14.03 5.52
CA VAL A 92 -4.33 13.36 5.14
C VAL A 92 -3.17 14.27 5.55
N THR A 93 -2.32 13.78 6.45
CA THR A 93 -1.13 14.52 6.90
C THR A 93 0.09 13.99 6.18
N LEU A 94 0.88 14.90 5.60
CA LEU A 94 2.11 14.59 4.88
C LEU A 94 3.31 15.17 5.64
N GLY A 95 4.46 14.51 5.52
CA GLY A 95 5.74 15.08 5.97
C GLY A 95 6.10 16.33 5.17
N ALA A 96 6.93 17.20 5.74
CA ALA A 96 7.26 18.52 5.17
C ALA A 96 7.75 18.47 3.71
N ALA A 97 8.60 17.50 3.37
CA ALA A 97 9.11 17.33 2.01
C ALA A 97 8.00 16.96 1.01
N ALA A 98 7.11 16.03 1.38
CA ALA A 98 6.00 15.62 0.53
C ALA A 98 4.96 16.74 0.37
N ALA A 99 4.65 17.46 1.44
CA ALA A 99 3.77 18.62 1.39
C ALA A 99 4.35 19.73 0.49
N ALA A 100 5.65 20.03 0.62
CA ALA A 100 6.31 21.03 -0.22
C ALA A 100 6.33 20.64 -1.70
N ALA A 101 6.55 19.36 -2.01
CA ALA A 101 6.46 18.84 -3.37
C ALA A 101 5.04 19.00 -3.94
N LEU A 102 4.01 18.62 -3.17
CA LEU A 102 2.62 18.77 -3.59
C LEU A 102 2.26 20.23 -3.87
N VAL A 103 2.62 21.15 -2.96
CA VAL A 103 2.38 22.58 -3.14
C VAL A 103 3.15 23.10 -4.35
N LYS A 104 4.43 22.74 -4.51
CA LYS A 104 5.23 23.22 -5.66
C LYS A 104 4.62 22.83 -7.00
N GLU A 105 4.21 21.57 -7.12
CA GLU A 105 3.66 21.04 -8.36
C GLU A 105 2.24 21.57 -8.64
N SER A 106 1.39 21.69 -7.60
CA SER A 106 0.01 22.16 -7.76
C SER A 106 -0.13 23.68 -7.85
N LEU A 107 0.77 24.46 -7.22
CA LEU A 107 0.62 25.91 -7.12
C LEU A 107 0.86 26.62 -8.45
N ILE A 108 1.79 26.14 -9.28
CA ILE A 108 1.97 26.70 -10.64
C ILE A 108 0.76 26.45 -11.51
N ASP A 109 0.18 25.24 -11.43
CA ASP A 109 -1.03 24.90 -12.19
C ASP A 109 -2.21 25.77 -11.74
N ILE A 110 -2.44 25.89 -10.43
CA ILE A 110 -3.50 26.75 -9.86
C ILE A 110 -3.27 28.20 -10.25
N PHE A 111 -2.03 28.69 -10.16
CA PHE A 111 -1.71 30.08 -10.48
C PHE A 111 -1.90 30.36 -11.97
N ASN A 112 -1.53 29.45 -12.86
CA ASN A 112 -1.73 29.62 -14.30
C ASN A 112 -3.19 29.46 -14.72
N ASP A 113 -4.04 28.85 -13.88
CA ASP A 113 -5.47 28.66 -14.19
C ASP A 113 -6.37 29.77 -13.62
N HIS A 114 -5.92 30.54 -12.63
CA HIS A 114 -6.75 31.58 -12.01
C HIS A 114 -6.94 32.83 -12.88
N GLN A 115 -8.06 33.52 -12.68
CA GLN A 115 -8.39 34.80 -13.33
C GLN A 115 -9.04 35.74 -12.31
N HIS A 116 -8.85 37.04 -12.50
CA HIS A 116 -9.58 38.07 -11.77
C HIS A 116 -10.69 38.66 -12.64
N ARG A 117 -11.63 39.35 -12.01
CA ARG A 117 -12.58 40.21 -12.72
C ARG A 117 -12.16 41.67 -12.54
N ASP A 118 -12.27 42.45 -13.61
CA ASP A 118 -12.09 43.89 -13.52
C ASP A 118 -13.31 44.58 -12.90
N GLN A 119 -13.24 45.91 -12.77
CA GLN A 119 -14.31 46.75 -12.23
C GLN A 119 -15.61 46.74 -13.06
N TYR A 120 -15.59 46.15 -14.26
CA TYR A 120 -16.73 46.00 -15.16
C TYR A 120 -17.20 44.53 -15.27
N GLY A 121 -16.60 43.62 -14.49
CA GLY A 121 -16.96 42.21 -14.43
C GLY A 121 -16.31 41.33 -15.51
N VAL A 122 -15.43 41.88 -16.35
CA VAL A 122 -14.71 41.16 -17.41
C VAL A 122 -13.54 40.40 -16.82
N PHE A 123 -13.34 39.15 -17.22
CA PHE A 123 -12.21 38.36 -16.75
C PHE A 123 -10.89 38.87 -17.34
N THR A 124 -9.87 39.00 -16.51
CA THR A 124 -8.50 39.25 -16.94
C THR A 124 -7.92 38.01 -17.63
N ALA A 125 -6.90 38.21 -18.47
CA ALA A 125 -6.13 37.09 -18.99
C ALA A 125 -5.52 36.27 -17.83
N LYS A 126 -5.43 34.96 -18.03
CA LYS A 126 -4.75 34.06 -17.08
C LYS A 126 -3.27 34.44 -16.98
N PRO A 127 -2.67 34.38 -15.79
CA PRO A 127 -1.22 34.45 -15.67
C PRO A 127 -0.56 33.33 -16.47
N ASN A 128 0.63 33.61 -17.00
CA ASN A 128 1.42 32.64 -17.73
C ASN A 128 2.84 32.62 -17.17
N LEU A 129 3.03 31.85 -16.11
CA LEU A 129 4.35 31.51 -15.61
C LEU A 129 4.80 30.22 -16.31
N THR A 130 5.79 30.34 -17.18
CA THR A 130 6.54 29.22 -17.75
C THR A 130 7.52 28.68 -16.70
N GLY A 131 6.98 28.14 -15.61
CA GLY A 131 7.78 27.40 -14.64
C GLY A 131 8.15 26.04 -15.22
N THR A 132 9.44 25.76 -15.39
CA THR A 132 9.89 24.38 -15.70
C THR A 132 9.64 23.52 -14.46
N LYS A 133 8.90 22.42 -14.63
CA LYS A 133 8.67 21.42 -13.58
C LYS A 133 10.01 21.06 -12.93
N GLY A 134 10.13 21.26 -11.62
CA GLY A 134 11.37 20.99 -10.87
C GLY A 134 12.33 22.17 -10.66
N VAL A 135 12.24 23.30 -11.37
CA VAL A 135 13.19 24.43 -11.22
C VAL A 135 12.68 25.46 -10.20
N HIS A 136 13.57 26.02 -9.37
CA HIS A 136 13.24 27.07 -8.41
C HIS A 136 12.98 28.39 -9.15
N SER A 137 11.74 28.87 -9.14
CA SER A 137 11.42 30.22 -9.59
C SER A 137 11.13 31.10 -8.38
N THR A 138 11.99 32.09 -8.14
CA THR A 138 11.76 33.10 -7.11
C THR A 138 10.96 34.25 -7.72
N THR A 139 9.66 34.34 -7.41
CA THR A 139 8.85 35.50 -7.79
C THR A 139 9.16 36.66 -6.85
N LYS A 140 9.96 37.63 -7.32
CA LYS A 140 10.15 38.88 -6.58
C LYS A 140 8.95 39.79 -6.88
N ALA A 141 8.07 39.99 -5.90
CA ALA A 141 7.10 41.08 -5.96
C ALA A 141 7.85 42.41 -5.84
N ARG A 142 7.75 43.27 -6.87
CA ARG A 142 8.26 44.64 -6.79
C ARG A 142 7.26 45.43 -5.94
N GLY A 143 7.70 45.86 -4.76
CA GLY A 143 6.89 46.68 -3.85
C GLY A 143 6.39 47.94 -4.56
N ALA A 144 5.11 48.24 -4.35
CA ALA A 144 4.50 49.52 -4.71
C ALA A 144 4.90 50.60 -3.70
#